data_AF-A0A1J3FZT1-F1
#
_entry.id   AF-A0A1J3FZT1-F1
#
_cell.length_a   1.000
_cell.length_b   1.000
_cell.length_c   1.000
_cell.angle_alpha   90.00
_cell.angle_beta   90.00
_cell.angle_gamma   90.00
#
_symmetry.space_group_name_H-M   'P 1'
#
loop_
_entity.id
_entity.type
_entity.pdbx_description
1 polymer ?
#
loop_
_entity_poly.entity_id
_entity_poly.type
_entity_poly.pdbx_seq_one_letter_code
_entity_poly.pdbx_strand_id
1 'polypeptide(L)'
;YQDHVGGLQLIKDNKWVAVKPNPRALIINIGDLFQAWSNDMYKSVEHRVMTNPTVERFSTAYFLCPSYDAIIECSSDCPAYRNFSFREFRQQVKDDVKKLGFKVGLPRFLNHLY
;
A
#
# COMPACT_ATOMS: atom_id res chain seq x y z
N TYR A 1 1.53 -8.46 -12.80
CA TYR A 1 2.29 -9.60 -13.34
C TYR A 1 3.70 -9.58 -12.76
N GLN A 2 4.24 -10.75 -12.41
CA GLN A 2 5.67 -10.94 -12.13
C GLN A 2 6.19 -12.10 -12.98
N ASP A 3 7.44 -12.04 -13.40
CA ASP A 3 8.10 -13.13 -14.10
C ASP A 3 8.46 -14.32 -13.19
N HIS A 4 9.22 -15.27 -13.73
CA HIS A 4 9.64 -16.48 -13.03
C HIS A 4 10.81 -16.27 -12.05
N VAL A 5 11.50 -15.12 -12.09
CA VAL A 5 12.65 -14.83 -11.22
C VAL A 5 12.17 -14.52 -9.79
N GLY A 6 10.99 -13.93 -9.65
CA GLY A 6 10.36 -13.67 -8.35
C GLY A 6 11.07 -12.56 -7.57
N GLY A 7 11.13 -12.65 -6.25
CA GLY A 7 11.79 -11.65 -5.40
C GLY A 7 10.86 -10.68 -4.68
N LEU A 8 9.55 -10.68 -4.99
CA LEU A 8 8.57 -9.99 -4.16
C LEU A 8 8.50 -10.65 -2.77
N GLN A 9 8.58 -9.83 -1.73
CA GLN A 9 8.37 -10.24 -0.34
C GLN A 9 7.31 -9.36 0.32
N LEU A 10 6.49 -9.96 1.18
CA LEU A 10 5.48 -9.29 2.00
C LEU A 10 5.83 -9.48 3.47
N ILE A 11 5.48 -8.53 4.35
CA ILE A 11 5.59 -8.75 5.78
C ILE A 11 4.37 -9.53 6.30
N LYS A 12 4.60 -10.59 7.07
CA LYS A 12 3.58 -11.36 7.78
C LYS A 12 4.16 -11.85 9.10
N ASP A 13 3.45 -11.62 10.20
CA ASP A 13 3.89 -12.03 11.55
C ASP A 13 5.32 -11.55 11.86
N ASN A 14 5.62 -10.29 11.50
CA ASN A 14 6.94 -9.64 11.60
C ASN A 14 8.08 -10.34 10.85
N LYS A 15 7.74 -11.17 9.85
CA LYS A 15 8.71 -11.87 9.00
C LYS A 15 8.47 -11.54 7.53
N TRP A 16 9.55 -11.41 6.78
CA TRP A 16 9.48 -11.29 5.33
C TRP A 16 9.20 -12.65 4.70
N VAL A 17 8.09 -12.74 3.97
CA VAL A 17 7.65 -13.96 3.29
C VAL A 17 7.74 -13.75 1.79
N ALA A 18 8.46 -14.64 1.10
CA ALA A 18 8.59 -14.60 -0.36
C ALA A 18 7.30 -15.04 -1.05
N VAL A 19 6.89 -14.28 -2.07
CA VAL A 19 5.76 -14.62 -2.92
C VAL A 19 6.25 -15.44 -4.10
N LYS A 20 5.91 -16.73 -4.12
CA LYS A 20 6.30 -17.64 -5.21
C LYS A 20 5.68 -17.19 -6.53
N PRO A 21 6.47 -17.05 -7.62
CA PRO A 21 5.93 -16.83 -8.95
C PRO A 21 4.92 -17.90 -9.36
N ASN A 22 3.79 -17.48 -9.92
CA ASN A 22 2.81 -18.35 -10.54
C ASN A 22 2.41 -17.75 -11.89
N PRO A 23 2.79 -18.36 -13.02
CA PRO A 23 2.53 -17.79 -14.35
C PRO A 23 1.05 -17.75 -14.72
N ARG A 24 0.18 -18.45 -13.97
CA ARG A 24 -1.27 -18.48 -14.20
C ARG A 24 -2.05 -17.58 -13.24
N ALA A 25 -1.37 -16.75 -12.46
CA ALA A 25 -2.01 -15.91 -11.45
C ALA A 25 -1.49 -14.47 -11.45
N LEU A 26 -2.34 -13.57 -10.98
CA LEU A 26 -1.96 -12.21 -10.62
C LEU A 26 -1.85 -12.12 -9.10
N ILE A 27 -0.98 -11.21 -8.65
CA ILE A 27 -0.91 -10.80 -7.25
C ILE A 27 -1.74 -9.55 -7.11
N ILE A 28 -2.63 -9.52 -6.12
CA ILE A 28 -3.43 -8.37 -5.76
C ILE A 28 -3.00 -7.93 -4.37
N ASN A 29 -2.51 -6.70 -4.27
CA ASN A 29 -2.17 -6.07 -3.00
C ASN A 29 -3.26 -5.05 -2.65
N ILE A 30 -3.58 -4.95 -1.36
CA ILE A 30 -4.41 -3.87 -0.82
C ILE A 30 -3.52 -2.67 -0.56
N GLY A 31 -4.02 -1.47 -0.88
CA GLY A 31 -3.33 -0.21 -0.61
C GLY A 31 -4.00 0.61 0.48
N ASP A 32 -3.30 1.64 0.94
CA ASP A 32 -3.69 2.49 2.08
C ASP A 32 -5.11 3.07 1.98
N LEU A 33 -5.51 3.55 0.81
CA LEU A 33 -6.84 4.15 0.63
C LEU A 33 -7.95 3.14 0.92
N PHE A 34 -7.76 1.88 0.52
CA PHE A 34 -8.73 0.81 0.74
C PHE A 34 -8.72 0.34 2.20
N GLN A 35 -7.56 0.32 2.86
CA GLN A 35 -7.49 0.07 4.30
C GLN A 35 -8.24 1.15 5.11
N ALA A 36 -8.05 2.42 4.76
CA ALA A 36 -8.75 3.52 5.43
C ALA A 36 -10.27 3.46 5.20
N TRP A 37 -10.68 3.27 3.94
CA TRP A 37 -12.08 3.14 3.56
C TRP A 37 -12.77 1.95 4.28
N SER A 38 -12.08 0.82 4.38
CA SER A 38 -12.60 -0.39 5.03
C SER A 38 -12.44 -0.39 6.55
N ASN A 39 -11.98 0.71 7.14
CA ASN A 39 -11.71 0.85 8.58
C ASN A 39 -10.92 -0.33 9.13
N ASP A 40 -9.75 -0.58 8.54
CA ASP A 40 -8.81 -1.61 8.97
C ASP A 40 -9.25 -3.07 8.76
N MET A 41 -10.41 -3.33 8.14
CA MET A 41 -10.82 -4.70 7.78
C MET A 41 -9.86 -5.34 6.78
N TYR A 42 -9.35 -4.56 5.82
CA TYR A 42 -8.32 -5.00 4.89
C TYR A 42 -7.03 -4.22 5.12
N LYS A 43 -5.89 -4.92 5.10
CA LYS A 43 -4.60 -4.33 5.45
C LYS A 43 -3.72 -4.08 4.24
N SER A 44 -3.18 -2.87 4.15
CA SER A 44 -2.10 -2.46 3.28
C SER A 44 -0.79 -3.00 3.86
N VAL A 45 -0.29 -4.08 3.25
CA VAL A 45 0.87 -4.82 3.77
C VAL A 45 2.16 -4.25 3.20
N GLU A 46 3.17 -4.07 4.07
CA GLU A 46 4.51 -3.73 3.63
C GLU A 46 5.07 -4.80 2.71
N HIS A 47 5.66 -4.35 1.61
CA HIS A 47 6.21 -5.22 0.62
C HIS A 47 7.49 -4.62 0.04
N ARG A 48 8.41 -5.50 -0.34
CA ARG A 48 9.67 -5.14 -0.98
C ARG A 48 10.00 -6.10 -2.12
N VAL A 49 10.90 -5.70 -2.99
CA VAL A 49 11.44 -6.57 -4.04
C VAL A 49 12.93 -6.73 -3.78
N MET A 50 13.37 -7.98 -3.66
CA MET A 50 14.79 -8.31 -3.53
C MET A 50 15.44 -8.32 -4.91
N THR A 51 16.69 -7.87 -4.98
CA THR A 51 17.50 -7.97 -6.19
C THR A 51 18.01 -9.39 -6.39
N ASN A 52 18.27 -9.75 -7.64
CA ASN A 52 18.92 -11.00 -8.02
C ASN A 52 20.28 -10.65 -8.64
N PRO A 53 21.40 -11.26 -8.20
CA PRO A 53 22.74 -10.90 -8.67
C PRO A 53 23.09 -11.46 -10.05
N THR A 54 22.32 -12.40 -10.59
CA THR A 54 22.66 -13.16 -11.81
C THR A 54 21.66 -13.03 -12.94
N VAL A 55 20.38 -12.75 -12.64
CA VAL A 55 19.30 -12.75 -13.63
C VAL A 55 18.44 -11.50 -13.46
N GLU A 56 18.16 -10.82 -14.58
CA GLU A 56 17.24 -9.68 -14.62
C GLU A 56 15.81 -10.10 -14.30
N ARG A 57 15.07 -9.22 -13.62
CA ARG A 57 13.69 -9.45 -13.22
C ARG A 57 12.77 -8.41 -13.83
N PHE A 58 11.67 -8.86 -14.43
CA PHE A 58 10.64 -8.03 -15.01
C PHE A 58 9.29 -8.21 -14.30
N SER A 59 8.57 -7.10 -14.14
CA SER A 59 7.20 -7.11 -13.61
C SER A 59 6.40 -5.92 -14.11
N THR A 60 5.08 -6.08 -14.15
CA THR A 60 4.14 -5.00 -14.49
C THR A 60 3.14 -4.86 -13.37
N ALA A 61 3.01 -3.66 -12.83
CA ALA A 61 2.04 -3.31 -11.80
C ALA A 61 1.01 -2.34 -12.36
N TYR A 62 -0.26 -2.56 -11.99
CA TYR A 62 -1.35 -1.63 -12.22
C TYR A 62 -1.88 -1.16 -10.87
N PHE A 63 -2.03 0.15 -10.71
CA PHE A 63 -2.56 0.76 -9.49
C PHE A 63 -3.96 1.27 -9.77
N LEU A 64 -4.96 0.62 -9.16
CA LEU A 64 -6.31 1.16 -9.13
C LEU A 64 -6.36 2.24 -8.06
N CYS A 65 -6.65 3.48 -8.46
CA CYS A 65 -6.83 4.61 -7.57
C CYS A 65 -8.12 5.33 -7.92
N PRO A 66 -8.82 5.91 -6.93
CA PRO A 66 -9.99 6.74 -7.20
C PRO A 66 -9.57 8.05 -7.86
N SER A 67 -10.55 8.87 -8.23
CA SER A 67 -10.27 10.24 -8.67
C SER A 67 -9.56 11.02 -7.56
N TYR A 68 -8.78 12.04 -7.95
CA TYR A 68 -8.04 12.86 -6.98
C TYR A 68 -8.94 13.51 -5.94
N ASP A 69 -10.14 13.92 -6.34
CA ASP A 69 -11.09 14.62 -5.47
C ASP A 69 -12.04 13.68 -4.73
N ALA A 70 -11.93 12.36 -4.94
CA ALA A 70 -12.68 11.38 -4.17
C ALA A 70 -12.28 11.46 -2.69
N ILE A 71 -13.29 11.57 -1.83
CA ILE A 71 -13.13 11.50 -0.38
C ILE A 71 -13.07 10.03 0.04
N ILE A 72 -12.02 9.70 0.80
CA ILE A 72 -11.89 8.43 1.49
C ILE A 72 -12.55 8.61 2.85
N GLU A 73 -13.67 7.94 3.04
CA GLU A 73 -14.46 7.95 4.27
C GLU A 73 -14.97 6.54 4.58
N CYS A 74 -15.13 6.23 5.87
CA CYS A 74 -15.75 4.99 6.31
C CYS A 74 -17.11 5.29 6.94
N SER A 75 -18.11 4.47 6.64
CA SER A 75 -19.47 4.57 7.20
C SER A 75 -19.61 3.94 8.60
N SER A 76 -18.50 3.56 9.25
CA SER A 76 -18.50 3.02 10.61
C SER A 76 -18.84 4.11 11.63
N ASP A 77 -19.51 3.74 12.73
CA ASP A 77 -19.80 4.66 13.85
C ASP A 77 -18.53 5.18 14.54
N CYS A 78 -17.44 4.39 14.49
CA CYS A 78 -16.13 4.74 15.03
C CYS A 78 -15.05 4.59 13.94
N PRO A 79 -14.88 5.59 13.06
CA PRO A 79 -13.85 5.54 12.03
C PRO A 79 -12.46 5.79 12.63
N ALA A 80 -11.50 4.91 12.35
CA ALA A 80 -10.11 5.04 12.81
C ALA A 80 -9.37 6.20 12.12
N TYR A 81 -9.82 6.56 10.92
CA TYR A 81 -9.22 7.61 10.09
C TYR A 81 -10.19 8.78 9.93
N ARG A 82 -9.68 10.00 9.93
CA ARG A 82 -10.45 11.17 9.49
C ARG A 82 -10.74 11.06 8.00
N ASN A 83 -11.74 11.81 7.52
CA ASN A 83 -11.96 11.92 6.08
C ASN A 83 -10.82 12.71 5.42
N PHE A 84 -10.38 12.24 4.26
CA PHE A 84 -9.36 12.91 3.44
C PHE A 84 -9.57 12.58 1.96
N SER A 85 -9.13 13.47 1.06
CA SER A 85 -9.16 13.19 -0.38
C SER A 85 -7.93 12.40 -0.84
N PHE A 86 -8.02 11.70 -1.96
CA PHE A 86 -6.83 11.07 -2.56
C PHE A 86 -5.75 12.11 -2.93
N ARG A 87 -6.16 13.31 -3.38
CA ARG A 87 -5.27 14.44 -3.63
C ARG A 87 -4.47 14.84 -2.40
N GLU A 88 -5.15 14.99 -1.27
CA GLU A 88 -4.54 15.31 0.01
C GLU A 88 -3.56 14.22 0.44
N PHE A 89 -3.97 12.95 0.37
CA PHE A 89 -3.09 11.81 0.69
C PHE A 89 -1.82 11.83 -0.16
N ARG A 90 -1.93 12.02 -1.47
CA ARG A 90 -0.76 12.08 -2.35
C ARG A 90 0.14 13.28 -2.09
N GLN A 91 -0.44 14.44 -1.74
CA GLN A 91 0.34 15.61 -1.39
C GLN A 91 1.12 15.38 -0.08
N GLN A 92 0.45 14.85 0.95
CA GLN A 92 1.10 14.52 2.22
C GLN A 92 2.24 13.51 2.05
N VAL A 93 2.04 12.46 1.24
CA VAL A 93 3.11 11.49 0.94
C VAL A 93 4.30 12.14 0.23
N LYS A 94 4.05 13.04 -0.74
CA LYS A 94 5.14 13.79 -1.39
C LYS A 94 5.91 14.66 -0.40
N ASP A 95 5.19 15.32 0.51
CA ASP A 95 5.79 16.18 1.52
C ASP A 95 6.60 15.39 2.55
N ASP A 96 6.09 14.23 2.99
CA ASP A 96 6.81 13.31 3.88
C ASP A 96 8.09 12.80 3.21
N VAL A 97 8.03 12.32 1.96
CA VAL A 97 9.21 11.84 1.24
C VAL A 97 10.23 12.96 1.06
N LYS A 98 9.79 14.18 0.75
CA LYS A 98 10.68 15.34 0.60
C LYS A 98 11.36 15.73 1.91
N LYS A 99 10.66 15.65 3.05
CA LYS A 99 11.16 16.10 4.36
C LYS A 99 11.93 15.02 5.12
N LEU A 100 11.47 13.77 5.04
CA LEU A 100 11.93 12.65 5.86
C LEU A 100 12.71 11.60 5.06
N GLY A 101 12.62 11.62 3.72
CA GLY A 101 13.19 10.59 2.86
C GLY A 101 12.35 9.31 2.75
N PHE A 102 11.23 9.22 3.49
CA PHE A 102 10.32 8.08 3.45
C PHE A 102 8.85 8.52 3.62
N LYS A 103 7.94 7.63 3.22
CA LYS A 103 6.49 7.81 3.37
C LYS A 103 6.07 7.45 4.80
N VAL A 104 5.33 8.33 5.47
CA VAL A 104 4.66 8.01 6.75
C VAL A 104 3.32 7.28 6.50
N GLY A 105 2.48 7.79 5.60
CA GLY A 105 1.24 7.14 5.17
C GLY A 105 0.05 7.39 6.11
N LEU A 106 -0.78 6.36 6.31
CA LEU A 106 -2.03 6.45 7.08
C LEU A 106 -1.94 7.01 8.52
N PRO A 107 -0.82 6.90 9.27
CA PRO A 107 -0.71 7.55 10.57
C PRO A 107 -0.93 9.07 10.56
N ARG A 108 -0.76 9.75 9.41
CA ARG A 108 -1.07 11.18 9.22
C ARG A 108 -2.58 11.50 9.17
N PHE A 109 -3.41 10.47 9.09
CA PHE A 109 -4.84 10.55 8.84
C PHE A 109 -5.66 9.84 9.93
N LEU A 110 -5.04 9.42 11.03
CA LEU A 110 -5.76 8.86 12.17
C LEU A 110 -6.63 9.92 12.84
N ASN A 111 -7.80 9.52 13.34
CA ASN A 111 -8.55 10.36 14.27
C ASN A 111 -7.81 10.37 15.61
N HIS A 112 -7.41 11.56 16.09
CA HIS A 112 -6.68 11.75 17.34
C HIS A 112 -7.53 11.49 18.61
N LEU A 113 -8.67 10.82 18.49
CA LEU A 113 -9.56 10.53 19.61
C LEU A 113 -9.16 9.28 20.41
N TYR A 114 -8.00 8.68 20.11
CA TYR A 114 -7.33 7.66 20.94
C TYR A 114 -5.79 7.78 20.83
#